data_AF-A0A7C1WC82-F1
#
_entry.id   AF-A0A7C1WC82-F1
#
_cell.length_a   1.000
_cell.length_b   1.000
_cell.length_c   1.000
_cell.angle_alpha   90.00
_cell.angle_beta   90.00
_cell.angle_gamma   90.00
#
_symmetry.space_group_name_H-M   'P 1'
#
loop_
_entity.id
_entity.type
_entity.pdbx_description
1 polymer ?
#
loop_
_entity_poly.entity_id
_entity_poly.type
_entity_poly.pdbx_seq_one_letter_code
_entity_poly.pdbx_strand_id
1 'polypeptide(L)'
;MRNYIRLSILIAIGAFSSVTIAANSSALLKDRCASCHKLEGPVAQTAEEAWQQKAPDLFYAGVKYKRKWLSSWLVKPTRIRPAGYLYFNHIKPGKEMDEIDQSTLPKHPALTASEAEMASDALMKLTNAPTDLKKGEFSGKSISISFGEMTFDKFNGCMACHQIEPGYGGLSGPEVYTAANRLQEDYLVSFIRSPQAWNPKSLMPNRHVKEANIQKLVAYLVALSKEEWK
;
A
#
# COMPACT_ATOMS: atom_id res chain seq x y z
N MET A 1 -24.61 55.45 -44.55
CA MET A 1 -25.14 54.22 -43.94
C MET A 1 -23.95 53.36 -43.53
N ARG A 2 -23.87 53.03 -42.24
CA ARG A 2 -22.64 52.64 -41.52
C ARG A 2 -22.59 51.12 -41.39
N ASN A 3 -21.70 50.46 -42.12
CA ASN A 3 -21.49 49.02 -42.06
C ASN A 3 -20.72 48.63 -40.79
N TYR A 4 -21.33 47.78 -39.96
CA TYR A 4 -20.67 47.18 -38.80
C TYR A 4 -20.20 45.76 -39.17
N ILE A 5 -18.90 45.57 -39.29
CA ILE A 5 -18.27 44.25 -39.39
C ILE A 5 -18.17 43.70 -37.96
N ARG A 6 -18.91 42.63 -37.67
CA ARG A 6 -18.78 41.87 -36.41
C ARG A 6 -17.56 40.96 -36.53
N LEU A 7 -16.50 41.26 -35.78
CA LEU A 7 -15.33 40.40 -35.64
C LEU A 7 -15.61 39.37 -34.52
N SER A 8 -15.91 38.14 -34.90
CA SER A 8 -16.05 37.02 -33.95
C SER A 8 -14.66 36.53 -33.55
N ILE A 9 -14.23 36.85 -32.33
CA ILE A 9 -13.03 36.27 -31.72
C ILE A 9 -13.40 34.89 -31.16
N LEU A 10 -12.97 33.83 -31.84
CA LEU A 10 -12.98 32.47 -31.31
C LEU A 10 -11.83 32.33 -30.32
N ILE A 11 -12.16 32.32 -29.02
CA ILE A 11 -11.23 31.92 -27.96
C ILE A 11 -11.13 30.40 -28.00
N ALA A 12 -10.04 29.89 -28.59
CA ALA A 12 -9.68 28.48 -28.49
C ALA A 12 -9.19 28.19 -27.06
N ILE A 13 -10.09 27.68 -26.21
CA ILE A 13 -9.75 27.19 -24.88
C ILE A 13 -8.95 25.89 -25.06
N GLY A 14 -7.68 25.93 -24.66
CA GLY A 14 -6.69 24.89 -24.93
C GLY A 14 -7.01 23.53 -24.30
N ALA A 15 -7.08 22.51 -25.15
CA ALA A 15 -7.11 21.09 -24.77
C ALA A 15 -5.71 20.46 -24.60
N PHE A 16 -4.65 21.28 -24.52
CA PHE A 16 -3.25 20.81 -24.58
C PHE A 16 -2.65 20.33 -23.25
N SER A 17 -3.36 20.48 -22.12
CA SER A 17 -2.77 20.24 -20.79
C SER A 17 -2.91 18.80 -20.30
N SER A 18 -3.98 18.08 -20.66
CA SER A 18 -4.26 16.75 -20.09
C SER A 18 -3.42 15.63 -20.72
N VAL A 19 -3.11 15.72 -22.01
CA VAL A 19 -2.30 14.71 -22.72
C VAL A 19 -0.82 14.76 -22.28
N THR A 20 -0.27 15.95 -22.11
CA THR A 20 1.11 16.17 -21.65
C THR A 20 1.30 15.71 -20.20
N ILE A 21 0.36 16.02 -19.31
CA ILE A 21 0.40 15.56 -17.90
C ILE A 21 0.30 14.03 -17.81
N ALA A 22 -0.57 13.39 -18.59
CA ALA A 22 -0.72 11.93 -18.58
C ALA A 22 0.53 11.20 -19.11
N ALA A 23 1.14 11.69 -20.19
CA ALA A 23 2.40 11.17 -20.73
C ALA A 23 3.55 11.31 -19.70
N ASN A 24 3.64 12.47 -19.06
CA ASN A 24 4.66 12.74 -18.03
C ASN A 24 4.49 11.86 -16.79
N SER A 25 3.25 11.56 -16.41
CA SER A 25 2.93 10.70 -15.25
C SER A 25 3.34 9.24 -15.47
N SER A 26 3.10 8.70 -16.67
CA SER A 26 3.52 7.34 -17.03
C SER A 26 5.04 7.20 -17.12
N ALA A 27 5.69 8.19 -17.74
CA ALA A 27 7.16 8.26 -17.80
C ALA A 27 7.78 8.30 -16.39
N LEU A 28 7.22 9.11 -15.49
CA LEU A 28 7.68 9.20 -14.10
C LEU A 28 7.65 7.84 -13.38
N LEU A 29 6.56 7.08 -13.50
CA LEU A 29 6.48 5.75 -12.86
C LEU A 29 7.50 4.78 -13.48
N LYS A 30 7.66 4.82 -14.80
CA LYS A 30 8.64 3.98 -15.50
C LYS A 30 10.07 4.28 -15.04
N ASP A 31 10.42 5.56 -14.97
CA ASP A 31 11.79 6.00 -14.67
C ASP A 31 12.14 5.86 -13.18
N ARG A 32 11.17 6.09 -12.29
CA ARG A 32 11.42 6.18 -10.84
C ARG A 32 10.99 4.94 -10.06
N CYS A 33 10.08 4.12 -10.58
CA CYS A 33 9.48 3.02 -9.83
C CYS A 33 9.73 1.64 -10.46
N ALA A 34 9.73 1.53 -11.79
CA ALA A 34 9.68 0.24 -12.49
C ALA A 34 10.95 -0.63 -12.34
N SER A 35 12.07 -0.06 -11.86
CA SER A 35 13.28 -0.82 -11.57
C SER A 35 13.14 -1.79 -10.37
N CYS A 36 12.15 -1.55 -9.50
CA CYS A 36 11.86 -2.36 -8.33
C CYS A 36 10.41 -2.85 -8.26
N HIS A 37 9.46 -2.02 -8.70
CA HIS A 37 8.03 -2.30 -8.61
C HIS A 37 7.46 -2.74 -9.96
N LYS A 38 6.69 -3.82 -10.00
CA LYS A 38 5.89 -4.14 -11.18
C LYS A 38 4.72 -3.18 -11.32
N LEU A 39 4.64 -2.49 -12.45
CA LEU A 39 3.54 -1.58 -12.81
C LEU A 39 2.43 -2.28 -13.61
N GLU A 40 2.69 -3.51 -14.04
CA GLU A 40 1.77 -4.35 -14.80
C GLU A 40 1.78 -5.78 -14.23
N GLY A 41 0.65 -6.48 -14.38
CA GLY A 41 0.50 -7.86 -13.93
C GLY A 41 0.89 -8.89 -15.00
N PRO A 42 0.73 -10.19 -14.71
CA PRO A 42 0.20 -10.74 -13.46
C PRO A 42 1.22 -10.70 -12.30
N VAL A 43 0.73 -11.02 -11.09
CA VAL A 43 1.60 -11.34 -9.95
C VAL A 43 2.54 -12.50 -10.28
N ALA A 44 3.61 -12.65 -9.51
CA ALA A 44 4.51 -13.80 -9.62
C ALA A 44 3.75 -15.14 -9.51
N GLN A 45 4.00 -16.04 -10.45
CA GLN A 45 3.35 -17.36 -10.53
C GLN A 45 4.22 -18.45 -9.88
N THR A 46 5.54 -18.27 -9.87
CA THR A 46 6.49 -19.20 -9.26
C THR A 46 7.10 -18.64 -7.96
N ALA A 47 7.63 -19.54 -7.12
CA ALA A 47 8.36 -19.12 -5.92
C ALA A 47 9.63 -18.35 -6.29
N GLU A 48 10.33 -18.80 -7.33
CA GLU A 48 11.52 -18.14 -7.86
C GLU A 48 11.23 -16.70 -8.29
N GLU A 49 10.18 -16.47 -9.09
CA GLU A 49 9.76 -15.13 -9.48
C GLU A 49 9.43 -14.25 -8.28
N ALA A 50 8.72 -14.80 -7.28
CA ALA A 50 8.32 -14.06 -6.09
C ALA A 50 9.53 -13.69 -5.21
N TRP A 51 10.53 -14.56 -5.11
CA TRP A 51 11.72 -14.34 -4.27
C TRP A 51 12.76 -13.42 -4.91
N GLN A 52 12.69 -13.20 -6.22
CA GLN A 52 13.51 -12.20 -6.92
C GLN A 52 12.89 -10.79 -6.90
N GLN A 53 11.67 -10.63 -6.40
CA GLN A 53 11.03 -9.32 -6.33
C GLN A 53 11.76 -8.40 -5.33
N LYS A 54 12.08 -7.19 -5.78
CA LYS A 54 12.72 -6.16 -4.96
C LYS A 54 11.74 -5.33 -4.14
N ALA A 55 10.49 -5.24 -4.60
CA ALA A 55 9.44 -4.48 -3.95
C ALA A 55 8.04 -5.03 -4.29
N PRO A 56 6.99 -4.66 -3.52
CA PRO A 56 5.62 -5.06 -3.81
C PRO A 56 5.10 -4.51 -5.15
N ASP A 57 4.26 -5.27 -5.83
CA ASP A 57 3.60 -4.85 -7.07
C ASP A 57 2.70 -3.61 -6.86
N LEU A 58 2.60 -2.77 -7.90
CA LEU A 58 1.85 -1.50 -7.89
C LEU A 58 0.69 -1.44 -8.90
N PHE A 59 0.50 -2.45 -9.75
CA PHE A 59 -0.56 -2.43 -10.78
C PHE A 59 -2.00 -2.42 -10.25
N TYR A 60 -2.18 -2.54 -8.92
CA TYR A 60 -3.44 -2.36 -8.19
C TYR A 60 -3.33 -1.31 -7.06
N ALA A 61 -2.37 -0.39 -7.13
CA ALA A 61 -2.14 0.63 -6.11
C ALA A 61 -3.40 1.48 -5.82
N GLY A 62 -4.19 1.80 -6.84
CA GLY A 62 -5.38 2.64 -6.74
C GLY A 62 -6.56 2.03 -5.98
N VAL A 63 -6.61 0.70 -5.83
CA VAL A 63 -7.60 0.03 -4.96
C VAL A 63 -7.04 -0.29 -3.57
N LYS A 64 -5.72 -0.17 -3.40
CA LYS A 64 -5.00 -0.54 -2.19
C LYS A 64 -4.72 0.63 -1.27
N TYR A 65 -4.11 1.70 -1.81
CA TYR A 65 -3.59 2.80 -1.02
C TYR A 65 -4.54 3.99 -1.00
N LYS A 66 -4.40 4.83 0.02
CA LYS A 66 -5.04 6.14 0.10
C LYS A 66 -4.14 7.19 -0.57
N ARG A 67 -4.67 7.94 -1.55
CA ARG A 67 -3.92 8.97 -2.31
C ARG A 67 -3.20 9.96 -1.39
N LYS A 68 -3.88 10.47 -0.37
CA LYS A 68 -3.30 11.45 0.59
C LYS A 68 -2.06 10.89 1.30
N TRP A 69 -2.09 9.62 1.66
CA TRP A 69 -0.94 8.96 2.26
C TRP A 69 0.18 8.77 1.24
N LEU A 70 -0.12 8.34 0.00
CA LEU A 70 0.89 8.20 -1.06
C LEU A 70 1.66 9.51 -1.28
N SER A 71 0.97 10.62 -1.46
CA SER A 71 1.64 11.89 -1.78
C SER A 71 2.49 12.40 -0.62
N SER A 72 2.05 12.17 0.63
CA SER A 72 2.84 12.53 1.81
C SER A 72 4.04 11.60 2.02
N TRP A 73 3.84 10.29 1.89
CA TRP A 73 4.88 9.29 2.14
C TRP A 73 5.96 9.30 1.06
N LEU A 74 5.62 9.56 -0.21
CA LEU A 74 6.60 9.63 -1.30
C LEU A 74 7.59 10.80 -1.15
N VAL A 75 7.21 11.88 -0.47
CA VAL A 75 8.12 12.99 -0.14
C VAL A 75 9.11 12.61 0.96
N LYS A 76 8.66 11.86 1.97
CA LYS A 76 9.49 11.43 3.10
C LYS A 76 9.20 9.96 3.45
N PRO A 77 9.73 9.00 2.67
CA PRO A 77 9.42 7.60 2.88
C PRO A 77 9.93 7.10 4.23
N THR A 78 9.06 6.44 4.98
CA THR A 78 9.39 5.74 6.22
C THR A 78 9.29 4.23 6.04
N ARG A 79 10.03 3.48 6.87
CA ARG A 79 10.05 2.02 6.81
C ARG A 79 8.73 1.43 7.33
N ILE A 80 8.03 0.70 6.46
CA ILE A 80 6.77 0.00 6.80
C ILE A 80 7.04 -1.46 7.21
N ARG A 81 8.10 -2.07 6.69
CA ARG A 81 8.49 -3.46 7.00
C ARG A 81 9.75 -3.44 7.84
N PRO A 82 9.69 -3.73 9.16
CA PRO A 82 10.86 -3.68 10.04
C PRO A 82 12.04 -4.50 9.51
N ALA A 83 11.78 -5.73 9.07
CA ALA A 83 12.78 -6.62 8.47
C ALA A 83 12.88 -6.53 6.94
N GLY A 84 12.33 -5.48 6.30
CA GLY A 84 12.40 -5.31 4.84
C GLY A 84 11.39 -6.15 4.04
N TYR A 85 11.46 -6.03 2.70
CA TYR A 85 10.64 -6.85 1.80
C TYR A 85 11.34 -8.20 1.60
N LEU A 86 10.59 -9.30 1.71
CA LEU A 86 11.15 -10.67 1.80
C LEU A 86 12.17 -10.76 2.95
N TYR A 87 11.64 -10.71 4.19
CA TYR A 87 12.44 -10.55 5.41
C TYR A 87 13.63 -11.50 5.51
N PHE A 88 13.51 -12.73 5.01
CA PHE A 88 14.55 -13.76 5.04
C PHE A 88 15.84 -13.36 4.29
N ASN A 89 15.79 -12.39 3.38
CA ASN A 89 16.97 -11.82 2.72
C ASN A 89 17.74 -10.82 3.60
N HIS A 90 17.20 -10.48 4.77
CA HIS A 90 17.67 -9.43 5.66
C HIS A 90 17.93 -9.94 7.08
N ILE A 91 18.05 -11.26 7.26
CA ILE A 91 18.32 -11.89 8.54
C ILE A 91 19.75 -12.43 8.56
N LYS A 92 20.42 -12.28 9.70
CA LYS A 92 21.73 -12.87 9.98
C LYS A 92 21.73 -13.58 11.35
N PRO A 93 22.61 -14.55 11.57
CA PRO A 93 22.80 -15.12 12.89
C PRO A 93 23.20 -14.02 13.90
N GLY A 94 22.48 -13.95 15.02
CA GLY A 94 22.82 -13.13 16.17
C GLY A 94 23.40 -13.97 17.32
N LYS A 95 23.62 -13.33 18.47
CA LYS A 95 24.22 -14.02 19.64
C LYS A 95 23.25 -14.98 20.31
N GLU A 96 21.99 -14.59 20.44
CA GLU A 96 20.94 -15.37 21.13
C GLU A 96 19.87 -15.89 20.16
N MET A 97 19.56 -15.09 19.15
CA MET A 97 18.58 -15.39 18.12
C MET A 97 19.01 -14.75 16.82
N ASP A 98 18.37 -15.14 15.72
CA ASP A 98 18.54 -14.47 14.45
C ASP A 98 18.12 -12.99 14.54
N GLU A 99 18.91 -12.12 13.92
CA GLU A 99 18.78 -10.67 13.98
C GLU A 99 18.56 -10.08 12.59
N ILE A 100 17.91 -8.91 12.53
CA ILE A 100 17.79 -8.16 11.27
C ILE A 100 19.15 -7.53 10.94
N ASP A 101 19.68 -7.85 9.76
CA ASP A 101 20.83 -7.15 9.21
C ASP A 101 20.42 -5.79 8.62
N GLN A 102 20.42 -4.78 9.48
CA GLN A 102 20.08 -3.39 9.14
C GLN A 102 20.87 -2.86 7.92
N SER A 103 22.08 -3.38 7.66
CA SER A 103 22.91 -2.95 6.53
C SER A 103 22.36 -3.36 5.16
N THR A 104 21.53 -4.40 5.11
CA THR A 104 20.93 -4.94 3.88
C THR A 104 19.61 -4.28 3.52
N LEU A 105 19.04 -3.46 4.42
CA LEU A 105 17.71 -2.91 4.24
C LEU A 105 17.72 -1.70 3.28
N PRO A 106 17.10 -1.79 2.09
CA PRO A 106 17.07 -0.67 1.17
C PRO A 106 16.27 0.50 1.74
N LYS A 107 16.67 1.72 1.35
CA LYS A 107 15.89 2.95 1.56
C LYS A 107 15.06 3.22 0.32
N HIS A 108 13.79 3.56 0.49
CA HIS A 108 12.96 3.98 -0.63
C HIS A 108 13.38 5.39 -1.09
N PRO A 109 13.50 5.67 -2.40
CA PRO A 109 13.85 6.99 -2.89
C PRO A 109 12.76 8.01 -2.55
N ALA A 110 13.16 9.21 -2.11
CA ALA A 110 12.26 10.33 -1.91
C ALA A 110 11.99 11.04 -3.25
N LEU A 111 10.79 11.60 -3.40
CA LEU A 111 10.39 12.45 -4.51
C LEU A 111 10.26 13.91 -4.05
N THR A 112 10.35 14.85 -4.98
CA THR A 112 9.88 16.22 -4.72
C THR A 112 8.36 16.23 -4.50
N ALA A 113 7.83 17.29 -3.87
CA ALA A 113 6.39 17.40 -3.65
C ALA A 113 5.58 17.31 -4.96
N SER A 114 6.06 17.93 -6.04
CA SER A 114 5.40 17.88 -7.36
C SER A 114 5.43 16.47 -7.96
N GLU A 115 6.59 15.81 -7.94
CA GLU A 115 6.70 14.41 -8.40
C GLU A 115 5.85 13.46 -7.56
N ALA A 116 5.76 13.67 -6.24
CA ALA A 116 4.93 12.85 -5.36
C ALA A 116 3.44 12.97 -5.67
N GLU A 117 2.94 14.16 -5.99
CA GLU A 117 1.56 14.35 -6.44
C GLU A 117 1.31 13.67 -7.80
N MET A 118 2.19 13.87 -8.79
CA MET A 118 2.07 13.22 -10.10
C MET A 118 2.13 11.69 -10.00
N ALA A 119 3.07 11.14 -9.24
CA ALA A 119 3.20 9.71 -9.02
C ALA A 119 1.96 9.16 -8.29
N SER A 120 1.45 9.88 -7.29
CA SER A 120 0.22 9.47 -6.59
C SER A 120 -0.97 9.41 -7.53
N ASP A 121 -1.17 10.43 -8.37
CA ASP A 121 -2.26 10.43 -9.37
C ASP A 121 -2.13 9.30 -10.39
N ALA A 122 -0.90 8.98 -10.80
CA ALA A 122 -0.61 7.88 -11.70
C ALA A 122 -0.93 6.52 -11.03
N LEU A 123 -0.43 6.31 -9.80
CA LEU A 123 -0.67 5.09 -9.03
C LEU A 123 -2.15 4.87 -8.72
N MET A 124 -2.90 5.93 -8.47
CA MET A 124 -4.34 5.83 -8.24
C MET A 124 -5.13 5.35 -9.46
N LYS A 125 -4.57 5.46 -10.68
CA LYS A 125 -5.17 4.91 -11.91
C LYS A 125 -4.87 3.43 -12.11
N LEU A 126 -3.92 2.86 -11.36
CA LEU A 126 -3.60 1.43 -11.42
C LEU A 126 -4.58 0.64 -10.55
N THR A 127 -5.64 0.13 -11.17
CA THR A 127 -6.75 -0.54 -10.47
C THR A 127 -6.93 -2.01 -10.87
N ASN A 128 -5.91 -2.63 -11.48
CA ASN A 128 -5.98 -4.02 -11.95
C ASN A 128 -5.82 -5.00 -10.77
N ALA A 129 -6.86 -5.08 -9.94
CA ALA A 129 -6.89 -5.99 -8.81
C ALA A 129 -6.88 -7.46 -9.29
N PRO A 130 -6.04 -8.33 -8.70
CA PRO A 130 -5.98 -9.75 -9.05
C PRO A 130 -7.18 -10.57 -8.53
N THR A 131 -8.09 -9.94 -7.77
CA THR A 131 -9.27 -10.57 -7.18
C THR A 131 -10.41 -9.56 -7.07
N ASP A 132 -11.63 -10.06 -6.96
CA ASP A 132 -12.83 -9.24 -6.79
C ASP A 132 -12.78 -8.48 -5.46
N LEU A 133 -12.75 -7.16 -5.55
CA LEU A 133 -12.84 -6.26 -4.41
C LEU A 133 -14.24 -5.63 -4.37
N LYS A 134 -14.94 -5.85 -3.25
CA LYS A 134 -16.25 -5.25 -3.01
C LYS A 134 -16.08 -3.87 -2.37
N LYS A 135 -16.47 -2.83 -3.09
CA LYS A 135 -16.49 -1.46 -2.56
C LYS A 135 -17.57 -1.29 -1.50
N GLY A 136 -17.24 -0.61 -0.40
CA GLY A 136 -18.14 -0.39 0.75
C GLY A 136 -18.41 -1.65 1.56
N GLU A 137 -17.48 -2.61 1.57
CA GLU A 137 -17.63 -3.86 2.32
C GLU A 137 -17.28 -3.69 3.80
N PHE A 138 -16.36 -2.78 4.13
CA PHE A 138 -16.08 -2.47 5.52
C PHE A 138 -17.30 -1.80 6.19
N SER A 139 -17.75 -2.37 7.31
CA SER A 139 -18.96 -1.95 8.01
C SER A 139 -18.85 -0.61 8.76
N GLY A 140 -17.64 -0.07 8.92
CA GLY A 140 -17.41 1.17 9.68
C GLY A 140 -17.60 1.04 11.18
N LYS A 141 -17.94 -0.15 11.70
CA LYS A 141 -18.13 -0.38 13.13
C LYS A 141 -16.80 -0.24 13.87
N SER A 142 -16.84 0.37 15.04
CA SER A 142 -15.70 0.44 15.95
C SER A 142 -15.58 -0.83 16.80
N ILE A 143 -14.42 -0.96 17.43
CA ILE A 143 -14.11 -1.99 18.43
C ILE A 143 -13.31 -1.33 19.56
N SER A 144 -13.38 -1.85 20.78
CA SER A 144 -12.46 -1.40 21.83
C SER A 144 -11.04 -1.88 21.51
N ILE A 145 -10.02 -1.09 21.87
CA ILE A 145 -8.61 -1.45 21.67
C ILE A 145 -8.29 -2.81 22.31
N SER A 146 -8.69 -3.03 23.56
CA SER A 146 -8.42 -4.28 24.29
C SER A 146 -9.03 -5.52 23.62
N PHE A 147 -10.27 -5.43 23.12
CA PHE A 147 -10.90 -6.57 22.43
C PHE A 147 -10.36 -6.74 21.01
N GLY A 148 -9.98 -5.63 20.35
CA GLY A 148 -9.30 -5.63 19.07
C GLY A 148 -7.94 -6.33 19.15
N GLU A 149 -7.14 -6.02 20.16
CA GLU A 149 -5.85 -6.66 20.43
C GLU A 149 -6.02 -8.16 20.72
N MET A 150 -6.98 -8.54 21.57
CA MET A 150 -7.30 -9.96 21.81
C MET A 150 -7.72 -10.68 20.52
N THR A 151 -8.49 -10.02 19.66
CA THR A 151 -8.87 -10.55 18.36
C THR A 151 -7.65 -10.69 17.45
N PHE A 152 -6.74 -9.71 17.44
CA PHE A 152 -5.56 -9.69 16.58
C PHE A 152 -4.51 -10.71 17.00
N ASP A 153 -4.14 -10.73 18.27
CA ASP A 153 -3.12 -11.61 18.84
C ASP A 153 -3.71 -12.98 19.20
N LYS A 154 -4.50 -13.05 20.28
CA LYS A 154 -4.87 -14.33 20.90
C LYS A 154 -5.70 -15.23 19.99
N PHE A 155 -6.62 -14.66 19.21
CA PHE A 155 -7.54 -15.46 18.39
C PHE A 155 -7.01 -15.75 16.98
N ASN A 156 -6.15 -14.88 16.43
CA ASN A 156 -5.72 -15.00 15.03
C ASN A 156 -4.19 -15.10 14.86
N GLY A 157 -3.40 -14.83 15.90
CA GLY A 157 -1.94 -14.94 15.90
C GLY A 157 -1.23 -13.90 15.05
N CYS A 158 -1.90 -12.80 14.69
CA CYS A 158 -1.37 -11.82 13.75
C CYS A 158 -0.12 -11.10 14.30
N MET A 159 -0.04 -10.93 15.62
CA MET A 159 1.10 -10.26 16.27
C MET A 159 2.40 -11.07 16.21
N ALA A 160 2.34 -12.37 15.88
CA ALA A 160 3.56 -13.17 15.64
C ALA A 160 4.40 -12.61 14.48
N CYS A 161 3.76 -11.93 13.51
CA CYS A 161 4.45 -11.36 12.35
C CYS A 161 4.36 -9.84 12.28
N HIS A 162 3.35 -9.21 12.87
CA HIS A 162 3.07 -7.78 12.70
C HIS A 162 3.28 -6.99 14.00
N GLN A 163 3.84 -5.79 13.87
CA GLN A 163 3.89 -4.81 14.95
C GLN A 163 2.55 -4.06 15.08
N ILE A 164 2.06 -3.91 16.31
CA ILE A 164 0.84 -3.16 16.65
C ILE A 164 1.10 -1.82 17.34
N GLU A 165 2.36 -1.53 17.63
CA GLU A 165 2.91 -0.23 18.02
C GLU A 165 4.43 -0.23 17.74
N PRO A 166 5.13 0.91 17.75
CA PRO A 166 6.56 0.95 17.52
C PRO A 166 7.34 0.03 18.47
N GLY A 167 8.01 -0.99 17.91
CA GLY A 167 8.85 -1.90 18.69
C GLY A 167 8.13 -3.08 19.33
N TYR A 168 6.80 -3.18 19.23
CA TYR A 168 6.03 -4.27 19.86
C TYR A 168 5.27 -5.12 18.84
N GLY A 169 5.52 -6.43 18.88
CA GLY A 169 5.00 -7.43 17.95
C GLY A 169 6.06 -7.98 16.99
N GLY A 170 5.64 -8.75 16.01
CA GLY A 170 6.52 -9.44 15.06
C GLY A 170 7.13 -8.51 14.01
N LEU A 171 8.28 -8.92 13.46
CA LEU A 171 9.09 -8.10 12.55
C LEU A 171 9.08 -8.58 11.09
N SER A 172 8.54 -9.78 10.83
CA SER A 172 8.54 -10.45 9.52
C SER A 172 7.44 -9.92 8.58
N GLY A 173 6.37 -9.35 9.13
CA GLY A 173 5.33 -8.63 8.42
C GLY A 173 5.52 -7.11 8.45
N PRO A 174 4.72 -6.34 7.68
CA PRO A 174 4.66 -4.89 7.84
C PRO A 174 4.13 -4.53 9.23
N GLU A 175 4.52 -3.36 9.75
CA GLU A 175 3.78 -2.75 10.83
C GLU A 175 2.31 -2.57 10.45
N VAL A 176 1.41 -2.60 11.43
CA VAL A 176 -0.02 -2.37 11.19
C VAL A 176 -0.63 -1.26 12.03
N TYR A 177 0.16 -0.61 12.88
CA TYR A 177 -0.34 0.48 13.73
C TYR A 177 -0.62 1.77 12.95
N THR A 178 -0.02 1.97 11.78
CA THR A 178 -0.39 3.03 10.84
C THR A 178 -1.31 2.54 9.72
N ALA A 179 -1.88 1.33 9.84
CA ALA A 179 -2.34 0.62 8.65
C ALA A 179 -3.49 1.29 7.91
N ALA A 180 -4.47 1.77 8.66
CA ALA A 180 -5.63 2.44 8.10
C ALA A 180 -5.31 3.89 7.65
N ASN A 181 -4.16 4.46 7.99
CA ASN A 181 -3.72 5.73 7.38
C ASN A 181 -3.28 5.52 5.93
N ARG A 182 -2.71 4.34 5.62
CA ARG A 182 -2.11 4.00 4.32
C ARG A 182 -2.99 3.18 3.39
N LEU A 183 -3.75 2.21 3.91
CA LEU A 183 -4.57 1.29 3.11
C LEU A 183 -6.05 1.65 3.15
N GLN A 184 -6.74 1.39 2.05
CA GLN A 184 -8.20 1.42 1.98
C GLN A 184 -8.79 0.25 2.77
N GLU A 185 -9.90 0.48 3.45
CA GLU A 185 -10.52 -0.49 4.36
C GLU A 185 -11.08 -1.71 3.62
N ASP A 186 -11.67 -1.52 2.44
CA ASP A 186 -12.16 -2.63 1.61
C ASP A 186 -11.01 -3.52 1.11
N TYR A 187 -9.84 -2.93 0.83
CA TYR A 187 -8.63 -3.70 0.55
C TYR A 187 -8.20 -4.53 1.77
N LEU A 188 -8.22 -3.95 2.97
CA LEU A 188 -7.89 -4.67 4.20
C LEU A 188 -8.84 -5.86 4.42
N VAL A 189 -10.15 -5.65 4.23
CA VAL A 189 -11.16 -6.71 4.33
C VAL A 189 -10.86 -7.84 3.34
N SER A 190 -10.68 -7.51 2.05
CA SER A 190 -10.40 -8.48 1.00
C SER A 190 -9.06 -9.20 1.21
N PHE A 191 -8.01 -8.49 1.64
CA PHE A 191 -6.68 -9.07 1.85
C PHE A 191 -6.65 -10.02 3.04
N ILE A 192 -7.26 -9.67 4.18
CA ILE A 192 -7.32 -10.54 5.36
C ILE A 192 -8.13 -11.82 5.05
N ARG A 193 -9.18 -11.71 4.22
CA ARG A 193 -10.00 -12.86 3.79
C ARG A 193 -9.19 -13.89 3.02
N SER A 194 -8.36 -13.44 2.08
CA SER A 194 -7.52 -14.34 1.28
C SER A 194 -6.29 -13.62 0.73
N PRO A 195 -5.17 -13.61 1.48
CA PRO A 195 -3.92 -13.03 0.99
C PRO A 195 -3.44 -13.68 -0.32
N GLN A 196 -3.73 -14.98 -0.49
CA GLN A 196 -3.35 -15.78 -1.66
C GLN A 196 -4.17 -15.44 -2.91
N ALA A 197 -5.38 -14.90 -2.77
CA ALA A 197 -6.13 -14.36 -3.90
C ALA A 197 -5.48 -13.08 -4.46
N TRP A 198 -4.76 -12.33 -3.61
CA TRP A 198 -3.99 -11.16 -4.03
C TRP A 198 -2.63 -11.53 -4.60
N ASN A 199 -1.96 -12.51 -4.00
CA ASN A 199 -0.70 -13.04 -4.48
C ASN A 199 -0.57 -14.50 -4.04
N PRO A 200 -0.58 -15.49 -4.96
CA PRO A 200 -0.45 -16.91 -4.61
C PRO A 200 0.81 -17.25 -3.81
N LYS A 201 1.83 -16.38 -3.84
CA LYS A 201 3.09 -16.49 -3.08
C LYS A 201 3.17 -15.54 -1.89
N SER A 202 2.03 -15.00 -1.44
CA SER A 202 1.97 -14.19 -0.22
C SER A 202 2.51 -14.97 0.99
N LEU A 203 3.41 -14.35 1.74
CA LEU A 203 3.94 -14.88 3.00
C LEU A 203 2.92 -14.77 4.15
N MET A 204 1.88 -13.92 4.02
CA MET A 204 0.80 -13.87 5.01
C MET A 204 -0.10 -15.10 4.80
N PRO A 205 -0.25 -15.99 5.80
CA PRO A 205 -1.07 -17.18 5.65
C PRO A 205 -2.56 -16.84 5.58
N ASN A 206 -3.33 -17.62 4.83
CA ASN A 206 -4.79 -17.60 4.98
C ASN A 206 -5.17 -18.27 6.30
N ARG A 207 -5.67 -17.48 7.26
CA ARG A 207 -6.10 -17.98 8.58
C ARG A 207 -7.57 -18.43 8.59
N HIS A 208 -8.25 -18.39 7.44
CA HIS A 208 -9.68 -18.71 7.27
C HIS A 208 -10.54 -17.97 8.29
N VAL A 209 -10.25 -16.67 8.47
CA VAL A 209 -10.92 -15.82 9.46
C VAL A 209 -12.39 -15.67 9.08
N LYS A 210 -13.29 -15.89 10.04
CA LYS A 210 -14.73 -15.65 9.83
C LYS A 210 -14.98 -14.18 9.50
N GLU A 211 -15.92 -13.89 8.59
CA GLU A 211 -16.23 -12.52 8.15
C GLU A 211 -16.47 -11.52 9.29
N ALA A 212 -17.20 -11.93 10.34
CA ALA A 212 -17.43 -11.08 11.50
C ALA A 212 -16.13 -10.68 12.23
N ASN A 213 -15.11 -11.55 12.23
CA ASN A 213 -13.80 -11.25 12.80
C ASN A 213 -12.91 -10.45 11.85
N ILE A 214 -13.05 -10.61 10.52
CA ILE A 214 -12.35 -9.76 9.54
C ILE A 214 -12.74 -8.29 9.79
N GLN A 215 -14.04 -8.01 9.94
CA GLN A 215 -14.55 -6.67 10.24
C GLN A 215 -13.95 -6.10 11.53
N LYS A 216 -13.85 -6.91 12.59
CA LYS A 216 -13.23 -6.52 13.87
C LYS A 216 -11.74 -6.24 13.74
N LEU A 217 -11.01 -7.05 12.97
CA LEU A 217 -9.59 -6.85 12.70
C LEU A 217 -9.36 -5.53 11.96
N VAL A 218 -10.14 -5.25 10.91
CA VAL A 218 -10.04 -3.97 10.19
C VAL A 218 -10.43 -2.79 11.09
N ALA A 219 -11.49 -2.92 11.90
CA ALA A 219 -11.86 -1.91 12.89
C ALA A 219 -10.73 -1.64 13.90
N TYR A 220 -10.01 -2.68 14.31
CA TYR A 220 -8.86 -2.55 15.20
C TYR A 220 -7.70 -1.81 14.52
N LEU A 221 -7.39 -2.12 13.25
CA LEU A 221 -6.37 -1.38 12.49
C LEU A 221 -6.73 0.11 12.30
N VAL A 222 -8.03 0.41 12.17
CA VAL A 222 -8.55 1.79 12.14
C VAL A 222 -8.42 2.48 13.50
N ALA A 223 -8.57 1.73 14.60
CA ALA A 223 -8.41 2.27 15.94
C ALA A 223 -6.92 2.56 16.23
N LEU A 224 -6.02 1.61 15.94
CA LEU A 224 -4.57 1.79 16.09
C LEU A 224 -4.05 3.00 15.31
N SER A 225 -4.56 3.25 14.11
CA SER A 225 -4.07 4.37 13.28
C SER A 225 -4.44 5.76 13.80
N LYS A 226 -5.28 5.84 14.84
CA LYS A 226 -5.67 7.07 15.53
C LYS A 226 -4.90 7.28 16.84
N GLU A 227 -4.16 6.28 17.30
CA GLU A 227 -3.30 6.42 18.46
C GLU A 227 -2.08 7.27 18.11
N GLU A 228 -1.63 8.08 19.05
CA GLU A 228 -0.45 8.94 18.92
C GLU A 228 0.80 8.16 19.28
N TRP A 229 1.29 7.37 18.31
CA TRP A 229 2.54 6.62 18.45
C TRP A 229 3.72 7.59 18.42
N LYS A 230 4.37 7.77 19.58
CA LYS A 230 5.55 8.64 19.76
C LYS A 230 6.82 8.06 19.16
#